data_AF-A0A812I3Z6-F1
#
_entry.id   AF-A0A812I3Z6-F1
#
_cell.length_a   1.000
_cell.length_b   1.000
_cell.length_c   1.000
_cell.angle_alpha   90.00
_cell.angle_beta   90.00
_cell.angle_gamma   90.00
#
_symmetry.space_group_name_H-M   'P 1'
#
loop_
_entity.id
_entity.type
_entity.pdbx_description
1 polymer ?
#
loop_
_entity_poly.entity_id
_entity_poly.type
_entity_poly.pdbx_seq_one_letter_code
_entity_poly.pdbx_strand_id
1 'polypeptide(L)'
;MFSLSDLRSSFTATERSSRTYTTIEATALHESVPPDRWCITRSDLKYLGQEVRKAIQSGKIRPPDDGSDDFQASDTRYGPSIYTVTKQHIMPVTAQFGKVSWALLQHPDGLDCDLFISHAWQEGVFEFLSKVLHSWPADARHAWCCMLANPQNLDIGSLLQSPSSSPFALVVLPLHGVARHLALSPYMMQHLLLVSGILFFNLLE
;
A
#
# COMPACT_ATOMS: atom_id res chain seq x y z
N MET A 1 -7.73 -27.92 30.24
CA MET A 1 -6.66 -28.46 29.37
C MET A 1 -7.20 -28.38 27.95
N PHE A 2 -6.89 -27.29 27.23
CA PHE A 2 -7.41 -27.06 25.88
C PHE A 2 -6.52 -27.76 24.85
N SER A 3 -7.15 -28.53 23.97
CA SER A 3 -6.48 -29.34 22.95
C SER A 3 -5.87 -28.46 21.86
N LEU A 4 -4.64 -28.79 21.44
CA LEU A 4 -3.87 -28.12 20.38
C LEU A 4 -4.44 -28.31 18.96
N SER A 5 -5.65 -28.88 18.84
CA SER A 5 -6.37 -29.06 17.58
C SER A 5 -7.23 -27.86 17.17
N ASP A 6 -7.56 -26.95 18.08
CA ASP A 6 -8.62 -25.94 17.86
C ASP A 6 -8.10 -24.54 17.53
N LEU A 7 -6.81 -24.40 17.19
CA LEU A 7 -6.17 -23.12 16.84
C LEU A 7 -5.51 -23.12 15.45
N ARG A 8 -5.97 -23.99 14.56
CA ARG A 8 -5.76 -23.89 13.11
C ARG A 8 -7.05 -23.39 12.45
N SER A 9 -7.42 -22.14 12.73
CA SER A 9 -8.32 -21.41 11.82
C SER A 9 -7.53 -21.05 10.56
N SER A 10 -7.49 -22.03 9.69
CA SER A 10 -7.06 -21.99 8.30
C SER A 10 -7.79 -20.86 7.55
N PHE A 11 -7.07 -19.76 7.30
CA PHE A 11 -7.28 -18.97 6.10
C PHE A 11 -6.01 -19.11 5.25
N THR A 12 -5.97 -20.19 4.48
CA THR A 12 -5.00 -20.36 3.39
C THR A 12 -5.26 -19.28 2.35
N ALA A 13 -4.19 -18.67 1.84
CA ALA A 13 -4.17 -17.58 0.86
C ALA A 13 -4.78 -17.89 -0.53
N THR A 14 -5.59 -18.94 -0.64
CA THR A 14 -5.99 -19.61 -1.90
C THR A 14 -7.35 -19.15 -2.43
N GLU A 15 -8.15 -18.42 -1.66
CA GLU A 15 -9.39 -17.77 -2.15
C GLU A 15 -9.21 -16.27 -2.45
N ARG A 16 -8.00 -15.84 -2.77
CA ARG A 16 -7.76 -14.48 -3.28
C ARG A 16 -7.92 -14.51 -4.80
N SER A 17 -8.74 -13.58 -5.29
CA SER A 17 -9.25 -13.47 -6.66
C SER A 17 -8.39 -14.21 -7.70
N SER A 18 -8.88 -15.36 -8.18
CA SER A 18 -8.31 -16.07 -9.33
C SER A 18 -8.53 -15.33 -10.66
N ARG A 19 -8.98 -14.07 -10.59
CA ARG A 19 -9.38 -13.27 -11.73
C ARG A 19 -8.17 -12.53 -12.27
N THR A 20 -7.78 -12.89 -13.48
CA THR A 20 -6.85 -12.11 -14.29
C THR A 20 -7.64 -11.03 -15.01
N TYR A 21 -7.14 -9.80 -15.02
CA TYR A 21 -7.70 -8.69 -15.78
C TYR A 21 -6.83 -8.41 -17.00
N THR A 22 -7.45 -7.96 -18.09
CA THR A 22 -6.76 -7.18 -19.12
C THR A 22 -6.50 -5.76 -18.62
N THR A 23 -5.58 -5.01 -19.27
CA THR A 23 -5.35 -3.60 -18.94
C THR A 23 -6.62 -2.75 -19.04
N ILE A 24 -7.48 -3.03 -20.03
CA ILE A 24 -8.74 -2.31 -20.24
C ILE A 24 -9.70 -2.57 -19.08
N GLU A 25 -9.85 -3.83 -18.67
CA GLU A 25 -10.69 -4.19 -17.52
C GLU A 25 -10.15 -3.62 -16.21
N ALA A 26 -8.84 -3.60 -16.01
CA ALA A 26 -8.23 -3.00 -14.84
C ALA A 26 -8.47 -1.48 -14.79
N THR A 27 -8.36 -0.77 -15.91
CA THR A 27 -8.71 0.66 -15.98
C THR A 27 -10.19 0.87 -15.65
N ALA A 28 -11.09 0.13 -16.28
CA ALA A 28 -12.53 0.22 -16.02
C ALA A 28 -12.87 -0.11 -14.55
N LEU A 29 -12.11 -1.01 -13.91
CA LEU A 29 -12.26 -1.30 -12.49
C LEU A 29 -11.92 -0.08 -11.62
N HIS A 30 -10.83 0.63 -11.92
CA HIS A 30 -10.47 1.85 -11.19
C HIS A 30 -11.44 3.00 -11.47
N GLU A 31 -12.05 3.06 -12.65
CA GLU A 31 -13.08 4.06 -12.95
C GLU A 31 -14.41 3.79 -12.23
N SER A 32 -14.75 2.51 -12.04
CA SER A 32 -16.02 2.10 -11.42
C SER A 32 -15.96 2.02 -9.90
N VAL A 33 -14.81 1.72 -9.31
CA VAL A 33 -14.62 1.70 -7.85
C VAL A 33 -14.07 3.06 -7.39
N PRO A 34 -14.79 3.78 -6.51
CA PRO A 34 -14.31 5.05 -5.96
C PRO A 34 -12.90 4.96 -5.36
N PRO A 35 -12.01 5.95 -5.57
CA PRO A 35 -10.62 5.91 -5.08
C PRO A 35 -10.44 5.77 -3.56
N ASP A 36 -11.40 6.29 -2.79
CA ASP A 36 -11.48 6.12 -1.34
C ASP A 36 -11.82 4.69 -0.92
N ARG A 37 -12.24 3.83 -1.86
CA ARG A 37 -12.47 2.40 -1.63
C ARG A 37 -11.31 1.51 -2.04
N TRP A 38 -10.20 2.05 -2.53
CA TRP A 38 -8.99 1.28 -2.88
C TRP A 38 -8.18 0.93 -1.63
N CYS A 39 -8.83 0.30 -0.67
CA CYS A 39 -8.28 0.03 0.65
C CYS A 39 -7.82 -1.42 0.79
N ILE A 40 -6.99 -1.64 1.80
CA ILE A 40 -6.43 -2.93 2.19
C ILE A 40 -6.76 -3.26 3.64
N THR A 41 -6.76 -4.54 3.98
CA THR A 41 -6.96 -5.01 5.35
C THR A 41 -5.64 -5.14 6.11
N ARG A 42 -5.71 -5.26 7.43
CA ARG A 42 -4.56 -5.64 8.28
C ARG A 42 -3.93 -6.98 7.85
N SER A 43 -4.73 -7.91 7.33
CA SER A 43 -4.25 -9.22 6.84
C SER A 43 -3.50 -9.11 5.52
N ASP A 44 -3.85 -8.13 4.67
CA ASP A 44 -3.13 -7.88 3.42
C ASP A 44 -1.72 -7.33 3.68
N LEU A 45 -1.53 -6.47 4.68
CA LEU A 45 -0.20 -6.01 5.09
C LEU A 45 0.68 -7.14 5.64
N LYS A 46 0.11 -8.04 6.45
CA LYS A 46 0.83 -9.22 6.94
C LYS A 46 1.26 -10.11 5.77
N TYR A 47 0.37 -10.30 4.80
CA TYR A 47 0.66 -11.07 3.60
C TYR A 47 1.73 -10.42 2.74
N LEU A 48 1.66 -9.11 2.48
CA LEU A 48 2.70 -8.37 1.78
C LEU A 48 4.07 -8.57 2.45
N GLY A 49 4.13 -8.49 3.78
CA GLY A 49 5.36 -8.76 4.53
C GLY A 49 5.88 -10.20 4.38
N GLN A 50 5.02 -11.19 4.14
CA GLN A 50 5.43 -12.56 3.85
C GLN A 50 5.95 -12.68 2.41
N GLU A 51 5.25 -12.09 1.44
CA GLU A 51 5.63 -12.14 0.03
C GLU A 51 6.96 -11.41 -0.23
N VAL A 52 7.19 -10.25 0.38
CA VAL A 52 8.46 -9.54 0.30
C VAL A 52 9.60 -10.39 0.85
N ARG A 53 9.42 -11.05 2.01
CA ARG A 53 10.45 -11.95 2.56
C ARG A 53 10.77 -13.11 1.61
N LYS A 54 9.76 -13.77 1.05
CA LYS A 54 9.96 -14.84 0.06
C LYS A 54 10.67 -14.32 -1.19
N ALA A 55 10.32 -13.12 -1.65
CA ALA A 55 10.93 -12.51 -2.82
C ALA A 55 12.40 -12.15 -2.59
N ILE A 56 12.78 -11.69 -1.38
CA ILE A 56 14.18 -11.50 -0.98
C ILE A 56 14.91 -12.86 -0.95
N GLN A 57 14.34 -13.86 -0.28
CA GLN A 57 14.95 -15.19 -0.15
C GLN A 57 15.18 -15.90 -1.50
N SER A 58 14.28 -15.69 -2.46
CA SER A 58 14.41 -16.21 -3.82
C SER A 58 15.26 -15.33 -4.74
N GLY A 59 15.78 -14.20 -4.24
CA GLY A 59 16.55 -13.24 -5.01
C GLY A 59 15.75 -12.53 -6.10
N LYS A 60 14.42 -12.43 -5.98
CA LYS A 60 13.57 -11.60 -6.84
C LYS A 60 13.59 -10.13 -6.42
N ILE A 61 13.76 -9.86 -5.12
CA ILE A 61 14.08 -8.53 -4.60
C ILE A 61 15.56 -8.51 -4.21
N ARG A 62 16.32 -7.57 -4.75
CA ARG A 62 17.76 -7.37 -4.50
C ARG A 62 18.07 -5.88 -4.34
N PRO A 63 19.16 -5.54 -3.62
CA PRO A 63 19.69 -4.19 -3.63
C PRO A 63 19.92 -3.72 -5.08
N PRO A 64 19.40 -2.55 -5.47
CA PRO A 64 19.66 -1.99 -6.79
C PRO A 64 21.16 -1.74 -7.03
N ASP A 65 21.63 -1.99 -8.25
CA ASP A 65 23.05 -1.80 -8.61
C ASP A 65 23.52 -0.34 -8.53
N ASP A 66 22.58 0.62 -8.56
CA ASP A 66 22.86 2.06 -8.45
C ASP A 66 23.09 2.54 -7.00
N GLY A 67 22.96 1.65 -6.02
CA GLY A 67 23.16 1.97 -4.60
C GLY A 67 22.05 2.84 -3.99
N SER A 68 20.90 3.01 -4.66
CA SER A 68 19.75 3.77 -4.14
C SER A 68 19.10 3.14 -2.91
N ASP A 69 19.37 1.85 -2.66
CA ASP A 69 18.86 1.09 -1.51
C ASP A 69 19.78 -0.08 -1.17
N ASP A 70 20.68 0.13 -0.20
CA ASP A 70 21.70 -0.85 0.23
C ASP A 70 21.20 -1.74 1.39
N PHE A 71 20.00 -2.31 1.25
CA PHE A 71 19.46 -3.22 2.26
C PHE A 71 20.17 -4.59 2.23
N GLN A 72 20.28 -5.25 3.38
CA GLN A 72 20.83 -6.61 3.43
C GLN A 72 19.72 -7.65 3.35
N ALA A 73 19.92 -8.75 2.62
CA ALA A 73 18.92 -9.82 2.52
C ALA A 73 18.58 -10.49 3.88
N SER A 74 19.52 -10.42 4.84
CA SER A 74 19.34 -10.86 6.23
C SER A 74 18.67 -9.83 7.13
N ASP A 75 18.43 -8.60 6.66
CA ASP A 75 17.78 -7.56 7.44
C ASP A 75 16.30 -7.87 7.61
N THR A 76 15.92 -8.14 8.86
CA THR A 76 14.55 -8.43 9.26
C THR A 76 13.86 -7.25 9.93
N ARG A 77 14.59 -6.15 10.18
CA ARG A 77 14.12 -4.98 10.92
C ARG A 77 13.66 -3.87 9.98
N TYR A 78 14.47 -3.47 9.00
CA TYR A 78 14.11 -2.41 8.06
C TYR A 78 13.71 -3.00 6.71
N GLY A 79 14.58 -3.83 6.14
CA GLY A 79 14.40 -4.43 4.82
C GLY A 79 14.55 -3.40 3.70
N PRO A 80 14.17 -3.76 2.46
CA PRO A 80 14.23 -2.86 1.32
C PRO A 80 13.33 -1.63 1.53
N SER A 81 13.73 -0.52 0.93
CA SER A 81 12.88 0.66 0.78
C SER A 81 11.58 0.34 0.07
N ILE A 82 10.55 1.15 0.30
CA ILE A 82 9.27 1.01 -0.41
C ILE A 82 9.42 1.27 -1.92
N TYR A 83 10.36 2.11 -2.35
CA TYR A 83 10.74 2.23 -3.77
C TYR A 83 11.13 0.87 -4.36
N THR A 84 12.07 0.18 -3.71
CA THR A 84 12.55 -1.13 -4.14
C THR A 84 11.44 -2.18 -4.15
N VAL A 85 10.64 -2.26 -3.08
CA VAL A 85 9.49 -3.19 -3.02
C VAL A 85 8.48 -2.91 -4.11
N THR A 86 8.18 -1.64 -4.37
CA THR A 86 7.21 -1.27 -5.40
C THR A 86 7.70 -1.69 -6.78
N LYS A 87 8.94 -1.33 -7.11
CA LYS A 87 9.53 -1.60 -8.43
C LYS A 87 9.80 -3.08 -8.69
N GLN A 88 10.30 -3.81 -7.69
CA GLN A 88 10.74 -5.19 -7.86
C GLN A 88 9.69 -6.25 -7.45
N HIS A 89 8.62 -5.85 -6.78
CA HIS A 89 7.58 -6.78 -6.35
C HIS A 89 6.16 -6.34 -6.71
N ILE A 90 5.68 -5.20 -6.21
CA ILE A 90 4.29 -4.78 -6.41
C ILE A 90 3.99 -4.61 -7.90
N MET A 91 4.83 -3.89 -8.63
CA MET A 91 4.66 -3.67 -10.06
C MET A 91 4.74 -4.99 -10.87
N PRO A 92 5.77 -5.85 -10.75
CA PRO A 92 5.82 -7.12 -11.46
C PRO A 92 4.65 -8.06 -11.16
N VAL A 93 4.16 -8.11 -9.92
CA VAL A 93 3.00 -8.93 -9.55
C VAL A 93 1.76 -8.36 -10.21
N THR A 94 1.42 -7.10 -9.97
CA THR A 94 0.19 -6.49 -10.50
C THR A 94 0.15 -6.40 -12.02
N ALA A 95 1.31 -6.31 -12.70
CA ALA A 95 1.40 -6.36 -14.14
C ALA A 95 0.87 -7.68 -14.74
N GLN A 96 1.02 -8.80 -14.02
CA GLN A 96 0.49 -10.11 -14.44
C GLN A 96 -1.05 -10.17 -14.36
N PHE A 97 -1.67 -9.23 -13.64
CA PHE A 97 -3.11 -9.14 -13.44
C PHE A 97 -3.69 -7.87 -14.07
N GLY A 98 -3.16 -7.48 -15.22
CA GLY A 98 -3.72 -6.35 -15.99
C GLY A 98 -3.37 -4.98 -15.44
N LYS A 99 -2.34 -4.86 -14.58
CA LYS A 99 -1.86 -3.59 -14.00
C LYS A 99 -2.82 -2.95 -12.98
N VAL A 100 -3.74 -3.74 -12.43
CA VAL A 100 -4.62 -3.32 -11.34
C VAL A 100 -3.81 -2.92 -10.10
N SER A 101 -4.30 -2.00 -9.25
CA SER A 101 -3.64 -1.73 -7.96
C SER A 101 -3.61 -2.97 -7.06
N TRP A 102 -2.68 -3.01 -6.11
CA TRP A 102 -2.62 -4.12 -5.15
C TRP A 102 -3.92 -4.19 -4.34
N ALA A 103 -4.49 -3.04 -3.95
CA ALA A 103 -5.75 -3.00 -3.21
C ALA A 103 -6.90 -3.63 -4.00
N LEU A 104 -7.10 -3.24 -5.26
CA LEU A 104 -8.19 -3.78 -6.08
C LEU A 104 -7.92 -5.19 -6.63
N LEU A 105 -6.66 -5.61 -6.70
CA LEU A 105 -6.32 -7.02 -6.93
C LEU A 105 -6.87 -7.91 -5.81
N GLN A 106 -6.76 -7.43 -4.58
CA GLN A 106 -7.21 -8.14 -3.38
C GLN A 106 -8.72 -8.01 -3.17
N HIS A 107 -9.28 -6.83 -3.44
CA HIS A 107 -10.66 -6.45 -3.13
C HIS A 107 -11.30 -5.72 -4.31
N PRO A 108 -11.77 -6.44 -5.35
CA PRO A 108 -12.26 -5.81 -6.57
C PRO A 108 -13.52 -4.98 -6.39
N ASP A 109 -14.31 -5.23 -5.35
CA ASP A 109 -15.51 -4.41 -5.02
C ASP A 109 -15.17 -3.16 -4.17
N GLY A 110 -13.89 -2.99 -3.82
CA GLY A 110 -13.41 -1.97 -2.90
C GLY A 110 -13.87 -2.16 -1.45
N LEU A 111 -13.21 -1.45 -0.54
CA LEU A 111 -13.45 -1.51 0.91
C LEU A 111 -13.62 -0.10 1.47
N ASP A 112 -14.56 0.10 2.39
CA ASP A 112 -14.75 1.39 3.05
C ASP A 112 -13.47 1.79 3.83
N CYS A 113 -13.03 3.04 3.69
CA CYS A 113 -11.80 3.54 4.31
C CYS A 113 -12.01 3.98 5.75
N ASP A 114 -11.28 3.37 6.69
CA ASP A 114 -11.25 3.81 8.09
C ASP A 114 -9.97 4.59 8.44
N LEU A 115 -8.86 4.28 7.75
CA LEU A 115 -7.52 4.78 8.03
C LEU A 115 -6.83 5.29 6.77
N PHE A 116 -6.17 6.43 6.89
CA PHE A 116 -5.23 6.90 5.88
C PHE A 116 -3.79 6.71 6.37
N ILE A 117 -2.97 6.03 5.56
CA ILE A 117 -1.56 5.77 5.85
C ILE A 117 -0.70 6.57 4.88
N SER A 118 -0.01 7.57 5.40
CA SER A 118 1.12 8.22 4.72
C SER A 118 2.42 7.52 5.08
N HIS A 119 3.36 7.44 4.14
CA HIS A 119 4.62 6.75 4.32
C HIS A 119 5.70 7.45 3.49
N ALA A 120 6.97 7.28 3.87
CA ALA A 120 8.11 7.77 3.08
C ALA A 120 8.56 6.65 2.13
N TRP A 121 8.75 6.98 0.85
CA TRP A 121 9.15 5.96 -0.14
C TRP A 121 10.53 5.34 0.14
N GLN A 122 11.42 6.07 0.80
CA GLN A 122 12.75 5.59 1.20
C GLN A 122 12.72 4.76 2.50
N GLU A 123 11.63 4.75 3.26
CA GLU A 123 11.60 3.98 4.52
C GLU A 123 11.56 2.47 4.27
N GLY A 124 12.15 1.70 5.20
CA GLY A 124 12.21 0.25 5.09
C GLY A 124 10.82 -0.38 5.24
N VAL A 125 10.47 -1.30 4.34
CA VAL A 125 9.14 -1.93 4.29
C VAL A 125 8.81 -2.71 5.57
N PHE A 126 9.77 -3.38 6.21
CA PHE A 126 9.50 -4.13 7.45
C PHE A 126 9.31 -3.20 8.64
N GLU A 127 10.05 -2.09 8.67
CA GLU A 127 9.85 -1.04 9.67
C GLU A 127 8.46 -0.42 9.50
N PHE A 128 8.09 -0.05 8.29
CA PHE A 128 6.77 0.47 7.94
C PHE A 128 5.65 -0.49 8.37
N LEU A 129 5.73 -1.76 7.96
CA LEU A 129 4.73 -2.78 8.29
C LEU A 129 4.62 -2.98 9.81
N SER A 130 5.75 -3.02 10.52
CA SER A 130 5.77 -3.17 11.98
C SER A 130 5.04 -2.01 12.66
N LYS A 131 5.39 -0.77 12.30
CA LYS A 131 4.77 0.45 12.86
C LYS A 131 3.26 0.48 12.59
N VAL A 132 2.85 0.26 11.34
CA VAL A 132 1.43 0.30 10.95
C VAL A 132 0.64 -0.80 11.66
N LEU A 133 1.15 -2.04 11.66
CA LEU A 133 0.46 -3.15 12.29
C LEU A 133 0.39 -3.02 13.81
N HIS A 134 1.36 -2.37 14.44
CA HIS A 134 1.37 -2.11 15.89
C HIS A 134 0.42 -0.98 16.28
N SER A 135 0.36 0.08 15.47
CA SER A 135 -0.46 1.27 15.72
C SER A 135 -1.87 1.20 15.12
N TRP A 136 -2.27 0.06 14.58
CA TRP A 136 -3.58 -0.13 13.95
C TRP A 136 -4.72 0.01 14.98
N PRO A 137 -5.61 1.03 14.87
CA PRO A 137 -6.70 1.24 15.82
C PRO A 137 -7.67 0.05 15.89
N ALA A 138 -8.18 -0.23 17.10
CA ALA A 138 -9.01 -1.42 17.33
C ALA A 138 -10.34 -1.41 16.56
N ASP A 139 -10.90 -0.23 16.28
CA ASP A 139 -12.17 -0.06 15.56
C ASP A 139 -12.02 0.07 14.03
N ALA A 140 -10.78 0.22 13.55
CA ALA A 140 -10.50 0.35 12.13
C ALA A 140 -10.33 -1.01 11.44
N ARG A 141 -10.94 -1.19 10.27
CA ARG A 141 -10.93 -2.44 9.51
C ARG A 141 -10.04 -2.35 8.28
N HIS A 142 -10.08 -1.22 7.59
CA HIS A 142 -9.35 -1.04 6.32
C HIS A 142 -8.54 0.25 6.30
N ALA A 143 -7.47 0.24 5.51
CA ALA A 143 -6.61 1.38 5.32
C ALA A 143 -6.38 1.68 3.85
N TRP A 144 -6.29 2.96 3.53
CA TRP A 144 -5.76 3.43 2.27
C TRP A 144 -4.25 3.71 2.42
N CYS A 145 -3.44 3.16 1.52
CA CYS A 145 -1.99 3.35 1.52
C CYS A 145 -1.50 3.50 0.09
N CYS A 146 -0.84 4.61 -0.23
CA CYS A 146 -0.63 4.99 -1.63
C CYS A 146 0.18 3.99 -2.47
N MET A 147 1.21 3.32 -1.90
CA MET A 147 1.95 2.28 -2.64
C MET A 147 1.07 1.08 -3.05
N LEU A 148 -0.04 0.83 -2.34
CA LEU A 148 -0.93 -0.32 -2.56
C LEU A 148 -2.23 0.07 -3.26
N ALA A 149 -2.76 1.25 -2.95
CA ALA A 149 -4.04 1.74 -3.45
C ALA A 149 -3.95 2.21 -4.90
N ASN A 150 -2.87 2.92 -5.25
CA ASN A 150 -2.71 3.43 -6.61
C ASN A 150 -2.21 2.33 -7.56
N PRO A 151 -2.69 2.30 -8.82
CA PRO A 151 -2.20 1.37 -9.83
C PRO A 151 -0.78 1.73 -10.27
N GLN A 152 0.22 1.13 -9.63
CA GLN A 152 1.64 1.49 -9.80
C GLN A 152 2.18 1.26 -11.23
N ASN A 153 1.49 0.46 -12.03
CA ASN A 153 1.84 0.16 -13.43
C ASN A 153 1.10 1.02 -14.46
N LEU A 154 0.09 1.79 -14.04
CA LEU A 154 -0.61 2.73 -14.91
C LEU A 154 0.08 4.10 -14.83
N ASP A 155 -0.30 5.04 -15.71
CA ASP A 155 0.25 6.39 -15.67
C ASP A 155 -0.30 7.15 -14.45
N ILE A 156 0.34 6.96 -13.29
CA ILE A 156 0.02 7.67 -12.05
C ILE A 156 0.22 9.17 -12.22
N GLY A 157 1.08 9.61 -13.15
CA GLY A 157 1.31 11.02 -13.45
C GLY A 157 0.02 11.70 -13.86
N SER A 158 -0.78 11.07 -14.72
CA SER A 158 -2.12 11.54 -15.12
C SER A 158 -3.10 11.69 -13.94
N LEU A 159 -3.04 10.77 -12.96
CA LEU A 159 -3.87 10.80 -11.75
C LEU A 159 -3.45 11.87 -10.73
N LEU A 160 -2.24 12.41 -10.87
CA LEU A 160 -1.65 13.41 -9.98
C LEU A 160 -1.58 14.82 -10.60
N GLN A 161 -1.96 14.99 -11.88
CA GLN A 161 -1.86 16.28 -12.58
C GLN A 161 -2.72 17.39 -11.95
N SER A 162 -3.82 17.01 -11.32
CA SER A 162 -4.68 17.91 -10.58
C SER A 162 -4.67 17.52 -9.11
N PRO A 163 -3.87 18.20 -8.26
CA PRO A 163 -3.78 17.95 -6.84
C PRO A 163 -5.13 17.74 -6.15
N SER A 164 -6.11 18.60 -6.46
CA SER A 164 -7.44 18.62 -5.82
C SER A 164 -8.37 17.47 -6.23
N SER A 165 -8.16 16.86 -7.40
CA SER A 165 -8.93 15.71 -7.89
C SER A 165 -8.14 14.41 -7.91
N SER A 166 -6.91 14.43 -7.39
CA SER A 166 -6.10 13.23 -7.27
C SER A 166 -6.73 12.23 -6.30
N PRO A 167 -6.52 10.91 -6.46
CA PRO A 167 -6.92 9.92 -5.46
C PRO A 167 -6.47 10.29 -4.04
N PHE A 168 -5.30 10.92 -3.89
CA PHE A 168 -4.81 11.43 -2.60
C PHE A 168 -5.74 12.50 -2.01
N ALA A 169 -6.13 13.52 -2.78
CA ALA A 169 -7.02 14.56 -2.29
C ALA A 169 -8.46 14.07 -2.10
N LEU A 170 -8.95 13.19 -2.97
CA LEU A 170 -10.28 12.59 -2.83
C LEU A 170 -10.37 11.66 -1.63
N VAL A 171 -9.26 11.03 -1.22
CA VAL A 171 -9.24 10.30 0.04
C VAL A 171 -9.15 11.30 1.19
N VAL A 172 -8.22 12.28 1.18
CA VAL A 172 -7.93 13.21 2.30
C VAL A 172 -9.03 14.25 2.57
N LEU A 173 -9.70 14.80 1.55
CA LEU A 173 -10.67 15.90 1.69
C LEU A 173 -11.99 15.46 2.36
N PRO A 174 -12.58 14.30 2.06
CA PRO A 174 -13.71 13.76 2.82
C PRO A 174 -13.33 13.28 4.23
N LEU A 175 -12.04 13.10 4.57
CA LEU A 175 -11.61 12.66 5.90
C LEU A 175 -11.79 13.71 6.98
N HIS A 176 -12.15 14.95 6.64
CA HIS A 176 -12.65 15.89 7.63
C HIS A 176 -13.95 15.39 8.31
N GLY A 177 -14.58 14.31 7.84
CA GLY A 177 -15.72 13.68 8.50
C GLY A 177 -15.70 12.14 8.68
N VAL A 178 -14.77 11.37 8.07
CA VAL A 178 -14.93 9.89 7.99
C VAL A 178 -13.71 9.05 8.37
N ALA A 179 -12.45 9.42 8.05
CA ALA A 179 -11.30 8.68 8.62
C ALA A 179 -11.04 9.14 10.04
N ARG A 180 -11.04 8.19 10.97
CA ARG A 180 -10.94 8.48 12.40
C ARG A 180 -9.51 8.70 12.86
N HIS A 181 -8.52 8.25 12.09
CA HIS A 181 -7.12 8.24 12.52
C HIS A 181 -6.14 8.42 11.36
N LEU A 182 -5.17 9.31 11.54
CA LEU A 182 -4.01 9.49 10.67
C LEU A 182 -2.80 8.81 11.31
N ALA A 183 -2.19 7.84 10.63
CA ALA A 183 -0.96 7.20 11.08
C ALA A 183 0.24 7.86 10.38
N LEU A 184 1.07 8.58 11.14
CA LEU A 184 2.30 9.22 10.66
C LEU A 184 3.53 8.45 11.15
N SER A 185 4.50 8.21 10.26
CA SER A 185 5.84 7.75 10.66
C SER A 185 6.57 8.90 11.40
N PRO A 186 7.22 8.66 12.56
CA PRO A 186 7.79 9.73 13.40
C PRO A 186 8.91 10.55 12.72
N TYR A 187 9.48 10.06 11.61
CA TYR A 187 10.45 10.82 10.80
C TYR A 187 9.81 11.90 9.91
N MET A 188 8.49 11.96 9.83
CA MET A 188 7.77 12.90 8.99
C MET A 188 7.34 14.20 9.68
N MET A 189 7.60 14.41 10.98
CA MET A 189 7.18 15.68 11.62
C MET A 189 7.94 16.92 11.09
N GLN A 190 9.08 16.74 10.41
CA GLN A 190 9.80 17.81 9.72
C GLN A 190 9.57 17.84 8.20
N HIS A 191 9.07 16.76 7.58
CA HIS A 191 8.83 16.69 6.14
C HIS A 191 7.34 16.73 5.74
N LEU A 192 6.40 16.59 6.69
CA LEU A 192 4.98 16.83 6.43
C LEU A 192 4.77 18.29 6.00
N LEU A 193 5.56 19.24 6.53
CA LEU A 193 5.54 20.63 6.07
C LEU A 193 6.12 20.83 4.66
N LEU A 194 6.83 19.87 4.07
CA LEU A 194 7.42 20.01 2.74
C LEU A 194 6.65 19.25 1.65
N VAL A 195 6.11 18.06 1.93
CA VAL A 195 5.29 17.34 0.92
C VAL A 195 3.82 17.73 1.02
N SER A 196 3.30 17.94 2.24
CA SER A 196 2.03 18.68 2.37
C SER A 196 2.23 20.15 2.02
N GLY A 197 3.45 20.72 2.17
CA GLY A 197 3.77 22.09 1.77
C GLY A 197 3.89 22.32 0.27
N ILE A 198 4.43 21.39 -0.52
CA ILE A 198 4.47 21.52 -1.99
C ILE A 198 3.06 21.39 -2.60
N LEU A 199 2.17 20.63 -1.94
CA LEU A 199 0.75 20.58 -2.31
C LEU A 199 -0.05 21.75 -1.71
N PHE A 200 0.26 22.25 -0.51
CA PHE A 200 -0.41 23.43 0.09
C PHE A 200 0.01 24.75 -0.56
N PHE A 201 1.27 24.91 -0.97
CA PHE A 201 1.72 26.15 -1.63
C PHE A 201 1.16 26.31 -3.05
N ASN A 202 0.84 25.21 -3.74
CA ASN A 202 0.17 25.26 -5.05
C ASN A 202 -1.36 25.23 -4.96
N LEU A 203 -1.93 25.33 -3.74
CA LEU A 203 -3.38 25.44 -3.50
C LEU A 203 -3.80 26.83 -3.00
N LEU A 204 -2.85 27.77 -2.88
CA LEU A 204 -3.10 29.16 -2.44
C LEU A 204 -2.50 30.24 -3.36
N GLU A 205 -2.13 29.90 -4.60
CA GLU A 205 -1.96 30.86 -5.71
C GLU A 205 -2.75 30.43 -6.94
#